data_AF-A0A354FSB7-F1
#
_entry.id   AF-A0A354FSB7-F1
#
_cell.length_a   1.000
_cell.length_b   1.000
_cell.length_c   1.000
_cell.angle_alpha   90.00
_cell.angle_beta   90.00
_cell.angle_gamma   90.00
#
_symmetry.space_group_name_H-M   'P 1'
#
loop_
_entity.id
_entity.type
_entity.pdbx_description
1 polymer ?
#
loop_
_entity_poly.entity_id
_entity_poly.type
_entity_poly.pdbx_seq_one_letter_code
_entity_poly.pdbx_strand_id
1 'polypeptide(L)'
;KMLADLKPQEKRLLKTNKHLTVVSFENKGGAIMPILVQLHLKNGKKESHKIPAEIWKKNHESVSKLFVTRHPVERVLIDPSEQTADADQGNNAWPPLIKEELFTLERKNKDFNNDMKRAREKKAAEDKKKAAEKKKKEADKKAEDEKSKPTTSAKVNKDSKANKKAAPAE
;
A
#
# COMPACT_ATOMS: atom_id res chain seq x y z
N LYS A 1 5.59 15.89 -60.68
CA LYS A 1 4.62 16.99 -60.83
C LYS A 1 4.48 17.81 -59.54
N MET A 2 3.79 17.31 -58.49
CA MET A 2 3.29 18.12 -57.36
C MET A 2 4.24 19.08 -56.62
N LEU A 3 5.58 18.96 -56.69
CA LEU A 3 6.51 19.94 -56.10
C LEU A 3 6.77 21.18 -56.98
N ALA A 4 6.46 21.11 -58.28
CA ALA A 4 6.74 22.18 -59.23
C ALA A 4 5.79 23.37 -59.06
N ASP A 5 4.50 23.09 -58.84
CA ASP A 5 3.41 24.06 -58.98
C ASP A 5 3.22 24.97 -57.73
N LEU A 6 3.97 24.72 -56.65
CA LEU A 6 3.88 25.48 -55.41
C LEU A 6 4.32 26.95 -55.57
N LYS A 7 3.62 27.85 -54.88
CA LYS A 7 3.94 29.28 -54.81
C LYS A 7 5.26 29.53 -54.05
N PRO A 8 5.92 30.70 -54.24
CA PRO A 8 7.17 31.02 -53.56
C PRO A 8 7.11 30.98 -52.03
N GLN A 9 5.94 31.22 -51.42
CA GLN A 9 5.74 31.13 -49.97
C GLN A 9 5.66 29.66 -49.49
N GLU A 10 4.92 28.81 -50.20
CA GLU A 10 4.79 27.37 -49.90
C GLU A 10 6.16 26.67 -49.99
N LYS A 11 6.96 27.04 -51.01
CA LYS A 11 8.37 26.62 -51.17
C LYS A 11 9.32 27.13 -50.08
N ARG A 12 8.94 28.13 -49.26
CA ARG A 12 9.69 28.54 -48.05
C ARG A 12 9.24 27.73 -46.83
N LEU A 13 7.95 27.44 -46.70
CA LEU A 13 7.42 26.60 -45.61
C LEU A 13 8.03 25.19 -45.65
N LEU A 14 8.09 24.55 -46.83
CA LEU A 14 8.74 23.24 -47.00
C LEU A 14 10.23 23.21 -46.65
N LYS A 15 10.95 24.33 -46.75
CA LYS A 15 12.37 24.44 -46.33
C LYS A 15 12.54 24.59 -44.82
N THR A 16 11.44 24.76 -44.08
CA THR A 16 11.49 24.98 -42.64
C THR A 16 11.38 23.64 -41.92
N ASN A 17 12.53 23.04 -41.57
CA ASN A 17 12.59 21.81 -40.76
C ASN A 17 11.94 22.03 -39.39
N LYS A 18 10.64 21.73 -39.31
CA LYS A 18 9.78 21.78 -38.13
C LYS A 18 8.92 20.53 -38.10
N HIS A 19 8.75 19.97 -36.91
CA HIS A 19 7.85 18.87 -36.67
C HIS A 19 6.48 19.41 -36.27
N LEU A 20 5.43 18.83 -36.85
CA LEU A 20 4.03 19.19 -36.63
C LEU A 20 3.39 18.03 -35.85
N THR A 21 3.27 18.18 -34.53
CA THR A 21 2.74 17.13 -33.65
C THR A 21 1.37 17.56 -33.16
N VAL A 22 0.32 16.85 -33.57
CA VAL A 22 -1.02 17.01 -32.98
C VAL A 22 -1.12 16.10 -31.77
N VAL A 23 -1.44 16.67 -30.61
CA VAL A 23 -1.76 15.92 -29.38
C VAL A 23 -3.24 16.12 -29.10
N SER A 24 -3.97 15.05 -28.86
CA SER A 24 -5.36 15.09 -28.38
C SER A 24 -5.39 14.84 -26.88
N PHE A 25 -6.17 15.65 -26.18
CA PHE A 25 -6.41 15.58 -24.75
C PHE A 25 -7.87 15.22 -24.51
N GLU A 26 -8.14 14.46 -23.46
CA GLU A 26 -9.46 13.94 -23.08
C GLU A 26 -9.73 14.32 -21.61
N ASN A 27 -10.93 14.84 -21.33
CA ASN A 27 -11.33 15.29 -20.00
C ASN A 27 -12.22 14.24 -19.31
N LYS A 28 -11.58 13.34 -18.56
CA LYS A 28 -12.28 12.26 -17.85
C LYS A 28 -12.96 12.71 -16.55
N GLY A 29 -12.58 13.89 -16.02
CA GLY A 29 -13.11 14.42 -14.77
C GLY A 29 -14.29 15.39 -14.93
N GLY A 30 -14.65 15.79 -16.15
CA GLY A 30 -15.70 16.78 -16.44
C GLY A 30 -15.38 18.23 -16.00
N ALA A 31 -14.32 18.44 -15.22
CA ALA A 31 -13.88 19.76 -14.76
C ALA A 31 -13.15 20.52 -15.88
N ILE A 32 -13.51 21.79 -16.10
CA ILE A 32 -12.89 22.63 -17.13
C ILE A 32 -11.60 23.26 -16.57
N MET A 33 -10.45 22.60 -16.81
CA MET A 33 -9.14 23.03 -16.28
C MET A 33 -8.16 23.54 -17.37
N PRO A 34 -7.23 24.45 -17.05
CA PRO A 34 -6.09 24.77 -17.94
C PRO A 34 -5.17 23.55 -18.09
N ILE A 35 -4.76 23.22 -19.31
CA ILE A 35 -3.86 22.09 -19.55
C ILE A 35 -2.41 22.57 -19.43
N LEU A 36 -1.70 22.08 -18.41
CA LEU A 36 -0.26 22.27 -18.26
C LEU A 36 0.45 21.12 -18.99
N VAL A 37 1.23 21.42 -20.02
CA VAL A 37 1.88 20.40 -20.87
C VAL A 37 3.38 20.61 -20.87
N GLN A 38 4.16 19.55 -20.62
CA GLN A 38 5.61 19.55 -20.83
C GLN A 38 5.97 18.56 -21.93
N LEU A 39 6.49 19.09 -23.04
CA LEU A 39 7.04 18.31 -24.13
C LEU A 39 8.51 17.97 -23.81
N HIS A 40 8.85 16.69 -23.89
CA HIS A 40 10.23 16.23 -24.01
C HIS A 40 10.57 16.06 -25.49
N LEU A 41 11.61 16.75 -25.94
CA LEU A 41 12.13 16.66 -27.30
C LEU A 41 13.29 15.67 -27.35
N LYS A 42 13.47 14.98 -28.50
CA LYS A 42 14.56 14.01 -28.74
C LYS A 42 15.99 14.58 -28.62
N ASN A 43 16.14 15.89 -28.46
CA ASN A 43 17.43 16.54 -28.15
C ASN A 43 17.66 16.73 -26.63
N GLY A 44 16.84 16.13 -25.77
CA GLY A 44 16.88 16.27 -24.31
C GLY A 44 16.25 17.55 -23.76
N LYS A 45 15.88 18.53 -24.62
CA LYS A 45 15.24 19.77 -24.17
C LYS A 45 13.79 19.51 -23.74
N LYS A 46 13.39 20.15 -22.65
CA LYS A 46 11.99 20.24 -22.20
C LYS A 46 11.38 21.59 -22.64
N GLU A 47 10.13 21.57 -23.12
CA GLU A 47 9.37 22.78 -23.45
C GLU A 47 8.01 22.74 -22.74
N SER A 48 7.78 23.69 -21.80
CA SER A 48 6.55 23.79 -21.03
C SER A 48 5.58 24.78 -21.67
N HIS A 49 4.33 24.34 -21.86
CA HIS A 49 3.24 25.11 -22.47
C HIS A 49 2.02 25.12 -21.53
N LYS A 50 1.55 26.32 -21.17
CA LYS A 50 0.29 26.50 -20.43
C LYS A 50 -0.84 26.81 -21.41
N ILE A 51 -1.78 25.89 -21.56
CA ILE A 51 -2.98 26.05 -22.40
C ILE A 51 -4.11 26.56 -21.50
N PRO A 52 -4.74 27.72 -21.79
CA PRO A 52 -5.86 28.20 -21.00
C PRO A 52 -7.09 27.30 -21.17
N ALA A 53 -7.96 27.30 -20.16
CA ALA A 53 -9.19 26.51 -20.12
C ALA A 53 -10.18 26.83 -21.28
N GLU A 54 -9.98 27.94 -22.00
CA GLU A 54 -10.76 28.28 -23.20
C GLU A 54 -10.69 27.25 -24.33
N ILE A 55 -9.69 26.36 -24.34
CA ILE A 55 -9.61 25.28 -25.34
C ILE A 55 -10.87 24.39 -25.33
N TRP A 56 -11.49 24.20 -24.16
CA TRP A 56 -12.69 23.39 -23.95
C TRP A 56 -13.99 24.05 -24.44
N LYS A 57 -13.97 25.31 -24.92
CA LYS A 57 -15.18 26.03 -25.37
C LYS A 57 -15.91 25.39 -26.57
N LYS A 58 -15.21 24.61 -27.41
CA LYS A 58 -15.81 23.95 -28.58
C LYS A 58 -16.23 22.51 -28.31
N ASN A 59 -15.47 21.81 -27.47
CA ASN A 59 -15.76 20.48 -26.97
C ASN A 59 -15.15 20.38 -25.58
N HIS A 60 -15.93 19.94 -24.60
CA HIS A 60 -15.53 19.82 -23.20
C HIS A 60 -14.97 18.44 -22.86
N GLU A 61 -15.25 17.43 -23.70
CA GLU A 61 -14.78 16.05 -23.55
C GLU A 61 -13.40 15.84 -24.17
N SER A 62 -13.16 16.34 -25.39
CA SER A 62 -11.89 16.12 -26.10
C SER A 62 -11.46 17.30 -26.97
N VAL A 63 -10.15 17.61 -26.92
CA VAL A 63 -9.55 18.74 -27.65
C VAL A 63 -8.20 18.38 -28.25
N SER A 64 -7.95 18.80 -29.50
CA SER A 64 -6.66 18.57 -30.17
C SER A 64 -5.85 19.87 -30.27
N LYS A 65 -4.57 19.82 -29.90
CA LYS A 65 -3.62 20.93 -30.00
C LYS A 65 -2.48 20.56 -30.94
N LEU A 66 -2.23 21.42 -31.94
CA LEU A 66 -1.01 21.36 -32.75
C LEU A 66 0.15 22.04 -32.01
N PHE A 67 1.24 21.31 -31.85
CA PHE A 67 2.55 21.81 -31.42
C PHE A 67 3.51 21.84 -32.63
N VAL A 68 4.35 22.88 -32.69
CA VAL A 68 5.23 23.17 -33.83
C VAL A 68 6.67 23.31 -33.33
N THR A 69 7.42 22.21 -33.32
CA THR A 69 8.72 22.09 -32.66
C THR A 69 9.87 22.00 -33.67
N ARG A 70 11.12 22.26 -33.24
CA ARG A 70 12.32 22.08 -34.10
C ARG A 70 12.84 20.65 -34.15
N HIS A 71 12.41 19.81 -33.20
CA HIS A 71 12.82 18.41 -33.04
C HIS A 71 11.56 17.57 -32.78
N PRO A 72 11.56 16.26 -33.06
CA PRO A 72 10.41 15.41 -32.72
C PRO A 72 10.19 15.35 -31.21
N VAL A 73 8.92 15.35 -30.82
CA VAL A 73 8.47 15.08 -29.45
C VAL A 73 8.61 13.59 -29.18
N GLU A 74 9.16 13.25 -28.02
CA GLU A 74 9.43 11.87 -27.58
C GLU A 74 8.51 11.46 -26.43
N ARG A 75 8.26 12.37 -25.47
CA ARG A 75 7.29 12.18 -24.39
C ARG A 75 6.50 13.47 -24.16
N VAL A 76 5.21 13.33 -23.91
CA VAL A 76 4.33 14.39 -23.42
C VAL A 76 3.98 14.06 -21.98
N LEU A 77 4.19 15.01 -21.07
CA LEU A 77 3.62 14.97 -19.73
C LEU A 77 2.55 16.06 -19.58
N ILE A 78 1.48 15.71 -18.89
CA ILE A 78 0.50 16.65 -18.33
C ILE A 78 0.92 16.92 -16.88
N ASP A 79 0.85 18.20 -16.50
CA ASP A 79 1.23 18.77 -15.20
C ASP A 79 2.34 18.04 -14.38
N PRO A 80 3.62 18.12 -14.80
CA PRO A 80 4.75 17.59 -14.03
C PRO A 80 5.03 18.35 -12.71
N SER A 81 4.14 19.24 -12.30
CA SER A 81 4.28 20.12 -11.13
C SER A 81 3.11 20.03 -10.15
N GLU A 82 2.13 19.15 -10.41
CA GLU A 82 1.01 18.84 -9.51
C GLU A 82 0.26 20.10 -9.02
N GLN A 83 0.10 21.08 -9.92
CA GLN A 83 -0.72 22.29 -9.73
C GLN A 83 -2.22 22.01 -9.86
N THR A 84 -2.60 20.94 -10.56
CA THR A 84 -3.98 20.47 -10.72
C THR A 84 -4.27 19.28 -9.80
N ALA A 85 -5.40 19.34 -9.09
CA ALA A 85 -5.86 18.28 -8.19
C ALA A 85 -6.53 17.13 -8.98
N ASP A 86 -5.75 16.44 -9.81
CA ASP A 86 -6.18 15.28 -10.59
C ASP A 86 -6.19 13.99 -9.74
N ALA A 87 -6.99 13.00 -10.15
CA ALA A 87 -7.24 11.76 -9.43
C ALA A 87 -6.32 10.59 -9.82
N ASP A 88 -5.73 10.57 -11.02
CA ASP A 88 -4.75 9.55 -11.43
C ASP A 88 -3.61 10.13 -12.27
N GLN A 89 -2.49 10.39 -11.59
CA GLN A 89 -1.22 10.77 -12.22
C GLN A 89 -0.71 9.76 -13.26
N GLY A 90 -1.20 8.51 -13.25
CA GLY A 90 -0.79 7.45 -14.19
C GLY A 90 -1.17 7.71 -15.65
N ASN A 91 -2.29 8.38 -15.90
CA ASN A 91 -2.72 8.69 -17.28
C ASN A 91 -2.13 10.02 -17.83
N ASN A 92 -1.46 10.81 -16.99
CA ASN A 92 -0.84 12.08 -17.37
C ASN A 92 0.49 11.95 -18.17
N ALA A 93 0.88 10.73 -18.56
CA ALA A 93 2.07 10.47 -19.37
C ALA A 93 1.72 9.83 -20.73
N TRP A 94 2.26 10.37 -21.81
CA TRP A 94 2.26 9.74 -23.14
C TRP A 94 3.69 9.64 -23.69
N PRO A 95 4.18 8.45 -24.11
CA PRO A 95 3.53 7.14 -23.97
C PRO A 95 3.24 6.78 -22.50
N PRO A 96 2.20 5.95 -22.22
CA PRO A 96 1.89 5.51 -20.86
C PRO A 96 3.06 4.81 -20.19
N LEU A 97 3.29 5.10 -18.92
CA LEU A 97 4.31 4.44 -18.12
C LEU A 97 3.73 3.18 -17.47
N ILE A 98 4.48 2.08 -17.54
CA ILE A 98 4.15 0.85 -16.82
C ILE A 98 4.43 1.11 -15.33
N LYS A 99 3.40 1.10 -14.48
CA LYS A 99 3.55 1.16 -13.02
C LYS A 99 4.05 -0.20 -12.52
N GLU A 100 5.14 -0.21 -11.76
CA GLU A 100 5.62 -1.41 -11.05
C GLU A 100 4.88 -1.53 -9.72
N GLU A 101 3.93 -2.46 -9.61
CA GLU A 101 3.18 -2.70 -8.37
C GLU A 101 3.73 -3.90 -7.58
N LEU A 102 4.04 -3.66 -6.31
CA LEU A 102 4.53 -4.69 -5.39
C LEU A 102 3.37 -5.55 -4.88
N PHE A 103 3.14 -6.70 -5.51
CA PHE A 103 2.12 -7.65 -5.06
C PHE A 103 2.64 -8.51 -3.89
N THR A 104 1.96 -8.45 -2.75
CA THR A 104 2.24 -9.36 -1.63
C THR A 104 1.46 -10.66 -1.82
N LEU A 105 2.17 -11.79 -1.91
CA LEU A 105 1.55 -13.13 -1.93
C LEU A 105 1.09 -13.54 -0.52
N GLU A 106 0.10 -12.84 0.01
CA GLU A 106 -0.59 -13.26 1.23
C GLU A 106 -1.34 -14.58 0.99
N ARG A 107 -0.71 -15.68 1.41
CA ARG A 107 -1.35 -16.99 1.50
C ARG A 107 -2.43 -16.89 2.58
N LYS A 108 -3.65 -16.50 2.18
CA LYS A 108 -4.82 -16.39 3.07
C LYS A 108 -5.00 -17.70 3.84
N ASN A 109 -4.52 -17.71 5.08
CA ASN A 109 -4.85 -18.73 6.06
C ASN A 109 -6.35 -18.58 6.35
N LYS A 110 -7.15 -19.27 5.54
CA LYS A 110 -8.58 -19.43 5.78
C LYS A 110 -8.68 -20.27 7.05
N ASP A 111 -8.88 -19.60 8.18
CA ASP A 111 -9.05 -20.23 9.47
C ASP A 111 -10.27 -21.15 9.43
N PHE A 112 -10.03 -22.42 9.10
CA PHE A 112 -10.98 -23.51 9.25
C PHE A 112 -11.13 -23.84 10.75
N ASN A 113 -11.56 -22.83 11.50
CA ASN A 113 -11.90 -22.85 12.92
C ASN A 113 -13.27 -23.53 13.10
N ASN A 114 -13.33 -24.75 12.56
CA ASN A 114 -14.50 -25.59 12.37
C ASN A 114 -15.09 -25.94 13.73
N ASP A 115 -16.40 -25.75 13.93
CA ASP A 115 -17.01 -25.74 15.26
C ASP A 115 -16.85 -27.07 16.02
N MET A 116 -16.56 -28.17 15.33
CA MET A 116 -16.16 -29.43 15.96
C MET A 116 -14.88 -29.31 16.82
N LYS A 117 -13.88 -28.49 16.44
CA LYS A 117 -12.70 -28.22 17.28
C LYS A 117 -13.10 -27.46 18.55
N ARG A 118 -13.80 -26.34 18.38
CA ARG A 118 -14.32 -25.51 19.48
C ARG A 118 -15.20 -26.32 20.46
N ALA A 119 -16.02 -27.23 19.94
CA ALA A 119 -16.84 -28.13 20.76
C ALA A 119 -16.00 -29.16 21.54
N ARG A 120 -14.96 -29.75 20.93
CA ARG A 120 -14.02 -30.66 21.60
C ARG A 120 -13.21 -29.93 22.67
N GLU A 121 -12.73 -28.72 22.39
CA GLU A 121 -11.99 -27.87 23.32
C GLU A 121 -12.86 -27.45 24.52
N LYS A 122 -14.11 -27.04 24.28
CA LYS A 122 -15.09 -26.74 25.35
C LYS A 122 -15.35 -27.97 26.24
N LYS A 123 -15.61 -29.15 25.66
CA LYS A 123 -15.77 -30.39 26.44
C LYS A 123 -14.52 -30.73 27.25
N ALA A 124 -13.34 -30.71 26.63
CA ALA A 124 -12.07 -30.99 27.33
C ALA A 124 -11.77 -29.99 28.46
N ALA A 125 -12.21 -28.73 28.35
CA ALA A 125 -12.12 -27.76 29.44
C ALA A 125 -13.14 -28.03 30.56
N GLU A 126 -14.36 -28.44 30.23
CA GLU A 126 -15.41 -28.82 31.18
C GLU A 126 -15.04 -30.09 31.96
N ASP A 127 -14.51 -31.12 31.28
CA ASP A 127 -14.08 -32.37 31.89
C ASP A 127 -12.85 -32.16 32.81
N LYS A 128 -11.92 -31.28 32.43
CA LYS A 128 -10.82 -30.84 33.31
C LYS A 128 -11.33 -30.11 34.56
N LYS A 129 -12.35 -29.27 34.45
CA LYS A 129 -12.99 -28.63 35.61
C LYS A 129 -13.66 -29.66 36.53
N LYS A 130 -14.44 -30.59 35.98
CA LYS A 130 -15.08 -31.68 36.74
C LYS A 130 -14.04 -32.59 37.43
N ALA A 131 -12.91 -32.87 36.78
CA ALA A 131 -11.81 -33.63 37.38
C ALA A 131 -11.13 -32.88 38.54
N ALA A 132 -10.92 -31.56 38.40
CA ALA A 132 -10.38 -30.72 39.47
C ALA A 132 -11.36 -30.62 40.66
N GLU A 133 -12.66 -30.46 40.40
CA GLU A 133 -13.69 -30.40 41.44
C GLU A 133 -13.84 -31.73 42.20
N LYS A 134 -13.78 -32.88 41.49
CA LYS A 134 -13.72 -34.20 42.13
C LYS A 134 -12.49 -34.33 43.04
N LYS A 135 -11.30 -33.98 42.55
CA LYS A 135 -10.06 -34.01 43.36
C LYS A 135 -10.12 -33.10 44.58
N LYS A 136 -10.84 -31.97 44.50
CA LYS A 136 -11.06 -31.10 45.67
C LYS A 136 -11.96 -31.77 46.71
N LYS A 137 -13.14 -32.26 46.30
CA LYS A 137 -14.08 -32.99 47.18
C LYS A 137 -13.50 -34.27 47.79
N GLU A 138 -12.54 -34.90 47.10
CA GLU A 138 -11.80 -36.08 47.57
C GLU A 138 -10.65 -35.75 48.53
N ALA A 139 -10.11 -34.52 48.47
CA ALA A 139 -9.19 -33.98 49.47
C ALA A 139 -9.93 -33.50 50.72
N ASP A 140 -11.05 -32.79 50.56
CA ASP A 140 -11.89 -32.30 51.67
C ASP A 140 -12.35 -33.46 52.57
N LYS A 141 -12.75 -34.60 51.96
CA LYS A 141 -13.13 -35.83 52.69
C LYS A 141 -12.00 -36.48 53.51
N LYS A 142 -10.72 -36.17 53.25
CA LYS A 142 -9.60 -36.69 54.05
C LYS A 142 -9.25 -35.83 55.26
N ALA A 143 -9.94 -34.71 55.46
CA ALA A 143 -9.69 -33.79 56.58
C ALA A 143 -10.59 -34.04 57.82
N GLU A 144 -11.61 -34.90 57.72
CA GLU A 144 -12.57 -35.16 58.82
C GLU A 144 -12.22 -36.39 59.68
N ASP A 145 -11.55 -37.42 59.12
CA ASP A 145 -11.29 -38.70 59.83
C ASP A 145 -10.18 -38.62 60.91
N GLU A 146 -9.30 -37.61 60.90
CA GLU A 146 -8.09 -37.58 61.76
C GLU A 146 -8.31 -36.91 63.14
N LYS A 147 -9.43 -37.23 63.83
CA LYS A 147 -9.86 -36.49 65.04
C LYS A 147 -10.30 -37.31 66.27
N SER A 148 -9.59 -38.40 66.63
CA SER A 148 -9.86 -39.09 67.91
C SER A 148 -8.67 -39.79 68.63
N LYS A 149 -7.86 -38.99 69.36
CA LYS A 149 -7.11 -39.33 70.61
C LYS A 149 -5.95 -40.39 70.56
N PRO A 150 -5.04 -40.44 71.58
CA PRO A 150 -4.46 -39.34 72.38
C PRO A 150 -2.92 -39.50 72.73
N THR A 151 -2.27 -38.39 73.12
CA THR A 151 -1.13 -38.23 74.09
C THR A 151 -0.02 -39.32 74.19
N THR A 152 1.30 -39.04 74.15
CA THR A 152 2.12 -37.90 74.67
C THR A 152 3.56 -37.95 74.04
N SER A 153 4.69 -37.29 74.41
CA SER A 153 5.16 -36.35 75.47
C SER A 153 6.53 -35.67 75.11
N ALA A 154 6.96 -34.70 75.94
CA ALA A 154 8.35 -34.32 76.29
C ALA A 154 9.42 -33.89 75.23
N LYS A 155 9.48 -32.57 74.93
CA LYS A 155 10.57 -31.60 75.32
C LYS A 155 12.05 -32.10 75.22
N VAL A 156 13.00 -31.43 74.51
CA VAL A 156 13.80 -30.25 74.96
C VAL A 156 14.85 -29.81 73.88
N ASN A 157 15.00 -28.48 73.61
CA ASN A 157 16.18 -27.73 73.06
C ASN A 157 16.80 -28.05 71.66
N LYS A 158 17.68 -27.23 71.03
CA LYS A 158 17.96 -25.75 70.98
C LYS A 158 19.17 -25.50 70.03
N ASP A 159 19.21 -24.36 69.31
CA ASP A 159 20.40 -23.79 68.57
C ASP A 159 20.98 -24.64 67.39
N SER A 160 21.75 -24.13 66.40
CA SER A 160 21.99 -22.76 65.90
C SER A 160 22.69 -22.70 64.50
N LYS A 161 22.21 -21.80 63.61
CA LYS A 161 22.98 -20.83 62.77
C LYS A 161 24.42 -21.13 62.28
N ALA A 162 24.61 -21.40 60.96
CA ALA A 162 25.77 -20.98 60.13
C ALA A 162 25.60 -21.34 58.62
N ASN A 163 26.33 -20.79 57.62
CA ASN A 163 26.78 -19.41 57.33
C ASN A 163 27.39 -19.32 55.88
N LYS A 164 27.42 -18.12 55.25
CA LYS A 164 28.27 -17.68 54.09
C LYS A 164 28.14 -18.43 52.73
N LYS A 165 27.86 -17.75 51.60
CA LYS A 165 28.69 -16.85 50.74
C LYS A 165 29.76 -17.55 49.87
N ALA A 166 29.63 -17.41 48.55
CA ALA A 166 30.66 -16.89 47.63
C ALA A 166 30.00 -16.41 46.31
N ALA A 167 30.76 -15.78 45.41
CA ALA A 167 30.30 -15.12 44.17
C ALA A 167 30.97 -15.75 42.91
N PRO A 168 30.49 -15.48 41.68
CA PRO A 168 31.01 -16.13 40.47
C PRO A 168 32.24 -15.43 39.85
N ALA A 169 32.94 -16.20 39.03
CA ALA A 169 33.89 -15.80 37.98
C ALA A 169 33.78 -16.87 36.86
N GLU A 170 34.15 -16.64 35.60
CA GLU A 170 34.81 -15.47 34.98
C GLU A 170 34.15 -15.17 33.62
#